data_AF-A0A124F4U4-F1
#
_entry.id   AF-A0A124F4U4-F1
#
_cell.length_a   1.000
_cell.length_b   1.000
_cell.length_c   1.000
_cell.angle_alpha   90.00
_cell.angle_beta   90.00
_cell.angle_gamma   90.00
#
_symmetry.space_group_name_H-M   'P 1'
#
loop_
_entity.id
_entity.type
_entity.pdbx_description
1 polymer ?
#
loop_
_entity_poly.entity_id
_entity_poly.type
_entity_poly.pdbx_seq_one_letter_code
_entity_poly.pdbx_strand_id
1 'polypeptide(L)'
;MQEEVAVFLANLKNDLKSDIKSIDNEKEAYQKSNIEYEKILALTTLQLDSIYKSKNKVNFPIYSHGPKMNIANYEGFKSSGKIGYIEDEKLKQKILNYYQIFVPAINEVDKYYNDFLFKSFDKMIENADKPEEKLYSDPKFKKTVEFLVKLGKNNIRVYEENTKPLAIELIKEIEKELNK
;
A
#
# COMPACT_ATOMS: atom_id res chain seq x y z
N MET A 1 28.05 14.78 -18.03
CA MET A 1 26.77 14.12 -18.38
C MET A 1 26.71 12.71 -17.80
N GLN A 2 27.61 11.79 -18.17
CA GLN A 2 27.58 10.43 -17.62
C GLN A 2 27.90 10.34 -16.12
N GLU A 3 28.72 11.23 -15.57
CA GLU A 3 28.93 11.31 -14.12
C GLU A 3 27.64 11.65 -13.36
N GLU A 4 26.81 12.55 -13.91
CA GLU A 4 25.51 12.88 -13.30
C GLU A 4 24.52 11.71 -13.38
N VAL A 5 24.57 10.93 -14.47
CA VAL A 5 23.79 9.70 -14.63
C VAL A 5 24.23 8.68 -13.58
N ALA A 6 25.52 8.48 -13.37
CA ALA A 6 26.04 7.55 -12.37
C ALA A 6 25.58 7.94 -10.95
N VAL A 7 25.67 9.24 -10.60
CA VAL A 7 25.16 9.74 -9.32
C VAL A 7 23.65 9.52 -9.19
N PHE A 8 22.88 9.81 -10.23
CA PHE A 8 21.44 9.57 -10.25
C PHE A 8 21.11 8.09 -10.04
N LEU A 9 21.72 7.19 -10.80
CA LEU A 9 21.49 5.75 -10.71
C LEU A 9 21.89 5.20 -9.32
N ALA A 10 22.99 5.70 -8.74
CA ALA A 10 23.40 5.33 -7.39
C ALA A 10 22.35 5.75 -6.33
N ASN A 11 21.81 6.97 -6.44
CA ASN A 11 20.74 7.44 -5.55
C ASN A 11 19.44 6.66 -5.76
N LEU A 12 19.04 6.45 -7.02
CA LEU A 12 17.86 5.68 -7.38
C LEU A 12 17.90 4.25 -6.83
N LYS A 13 19.08 3.62 -6.85
CA LYS A 13 19.28 2.30 -6.25
C LYS A 13 19.02 2.30 -4.75
N ASN A 14 19.45 3.35 -4.03
CA ASN A 14 19.21 3.47 -2.60
C ASN A 14 17.72 3.71 -2.31
N ASP A 15 17.07 4.53 -3.13
CA ASP A 15 15.61 4.75 -3.07
C ASP A 15 14.86 3.42 -3.23
N LEU A 16 15.16 2.64 -4.26
CA LEU A 16 14.52 1.34 -4.52
C LEU A 16 14.73 0.35 -3.36
N LYS A 17 15.90 0.35 -2.71
CA LYS A 17 16.15 -0.48 -1.51
C LYS A 17 15.28 -0.04 -0.33
N SER A 18 15.12 1.27 -0.13
CA SER A 18 14.23 1.82 0.88
C SER A 18 12.75 1.53 0.58
N ASP A 19 12.36 1.61 -0.69
CA ASP A 19 11.01 1.32 -1.17
C ASP A 19 10.64 -0.15 -0.90
N ILE A 20 11.56 -1.09 -1.17
CA ILE A 20 11.34 -2.52 -0.86
C ILE A 20 11.07 -2.73 0.64
N LYS A 21 11.83 -2.07 1.51
CA LYS A 21 11.60 -2.15 2.96
C LYS A 21 10.25 -1.56 3.36
N SER A 22 9.89 -0.43 2.75
CA SER A 22 8.59 0.21 3.00
C SER A 22 7.43 -0.68 2.54
N ILE A 23 7.56 -1.33 1.40
CA ILE A 23 6.60 -2.31 0.89
C ILE A 23 6.44 -3.49 1.88
N ASP A 24 7.53 -4.00 2.46
CA ASP A 24 7.46 -5.09 3.43
C ASP A 24 6.73 -4.69 4.71
N ASN A 25 7.01 -3.50 5.24
CA ASN A 25 6.30 -2.98 6.41
C ASN A 25 4.79 -2.83 6.14
N GLU A 26 4.44 -2.31 4.97
CA GLU A 26 3.04 -2.12 4.57
C GLU A 26 2.31 -3.44 4.37
N LYS A 27 2.99 -4.44 3.83
CA LYS A 27 2.46 -5.81 3.75
C LYS A 27 2.09 -6.34 5.14
N GLU A 28 2.98 -6.18 6.11
CA GLU A 28 2.72 -6.62 7.49
C GLU A 28 1.53 -5.87 8.11
N ALA A 29 1.42 -4.56 7.86
CA ALA A 29 0.27 -3.76 8.29
C ALA A 29 -1.06 -4.26 7.67
N TYR A 30 -1.07 -4.58 6.37
CA TYR A 30 -2.24 -5.18 5.72
C TYR A 30 -2.57 -6.56 6.29
N GLN A 31 -1.58 -7.40 6.55
CA GLN A 31 -1.80 -8.73 7.15
C GLN A 31 -2.42 -8.61 8.54
N LYS A 32 -1.89 -7.71 9.38
CA LYS A 32 -2.40 -7.47 10.72
C LYS A 32 -3.84 -6.95 10.71
N SER A 33 -4.11 -5.93 9.91
CA SER A 33 -5.46 -5.36 9.81
C SER A 33 -6.47 -6.37 9.27
N ASN A 34 -6.10 -7.17 8.27
CA ASN A 34 -6.95 -8.25 7.75
C ASN A 34 -7.33 -9.25 8.84
N ILE A 35 -6.38 -9.71 9.66
CA ILE A 35 -6.65 -10.63 10.78
C ILE A 35 -7.62 -10.00 11.78
N GLU A 36 -7.45 -8.72 12.09
CA GLU A 36 -8.33 -8.01 13.03
C GLU A 36 -9.75 -7.83 12.46
N TYR A 37 -9.90 -7.48 11.19
CA TYR A 37 -11.20 -7.43 10.53
C TYR A 37 -11.86 -8.81 10.42
N GLU A 38 -11.10 -9.86 10.11
CA GLU A 38 -11.62 -11.24 10.06
C GLU A 38 -12.14 -11.69 11.44
N LYS A 39 -11.46 -11.31 12.53
CA LYS A 39 -11.96 -11.54 13.89
C LYS A 39 -13.30 -10.83 14.14
N ILE A 40 -13.45 -9.58 13.70
CA ILE A 40 -14.71 -8.83 13.83
C ILE A 40 -15.82 -9.52 13.03
N LEU A 41 -15.55 -9.93 11.79
CA LEU A 41 -16.52 -10.60 10.92
C LEU A 41 -17.01 -11.94 11.50
N ALA A 42 -16.12 -12.67 12.19
CA ALA A 42 -16.42 -13.95 12.83
C ALA A 42 -17.32 -13.83 14.07
N LEU A 43 -17.51 -12.63 14.62
CA LEU A 43 -18.39 -12.43 15.78
C LEU A 43 -19.86 -12.68 15.42
N THR A 44 -20.48 -13.55 16.20
CA THR A 44 -21.93 -13.79 16.20
C THR A 44 -22.66 -12.72 17.00
N THR A 45 -23.97 -12.55 16.75
CA THR A 45 -24.80 -11.64 17.54
C THR A 45 -24.75 -11.93 19.04
N LEU A 46 -24.76 -13.22 19.42
CA LEU A 46 -24.68 -13.62 20.84
C LEU A 46 -23.34 -13.23 21.48
N GLN A 47 -22.23 -13.34 20.75
CA GLN A 47 -20.92 -12.92 21.22
C GLN A 47 -20.83 -11.40 21.34
N LEU A 48 -21.37 -10.65 20.38
CA LEU A 48 -21.46 -9.19 20.46
C LEU A 48 -22.28 -8.77 21.67
N ASP A 49 -23.48 -9.31 21.85
CA ASP A 49 -24.32 -9.03 23.02
C ASP A 49 -23.59 -9.29 24.34
N SER A 50 -22.83 -10.38 24.42
CA SER A 50 -22.02 -10.73 25.60
C SER A 50 -20.90 -9.71 25.88
N ILE A 51 -20.15 -9.32 24.83
CA ILE A 51 -19.08 -8.31 24.92
C ILE A 51 -19.63 -7.00 25.50
N TYR A 52 -20.71 -6.47 24.93
CA TYR A 52 -21.26 -5.17 25.35
C TYR A 52 -21.95 -5.23 26.72
N LYS A 53 -22.63 -6.35 27.07
CA LYS A 53 -23.16 -6.55 28.43
C LYS A 53 -22.07 -6.53 29.51
N SER A 54 -20.87 -7.01 29.18
CA SER A 54 -19.71 -6.95 30.07
C SER A 54 -19.02 -5.58 30.12
N LYS A 55 -19.59 -4.55 29.48
CA LYS A 55 -19.02 -3.20 29.31
C LYS A 55 -17.69 -3.17 28.52
N ASN A 56 -17.39 -4.23 27.79
CA ASN A 56 -16.28 -4.27 26.81
C ASN A 56 -16.76 -3.73 25.45
N LYS A 57 -15.81 -3.48 24.54
CA LYS A 57 -16.07 -3.01 23.17
C LYS A 57 -15.32 -3.82 22.14
N VAL A 58 -15.85 -3.86 20.93
CA VAL A 58 -15.10 -4.35 19.76
C VAL A 58 -14.13 -3.27 19.34
N ASN A 59 -12.84 -3.59 19.26
CA ASN A 59 -11.85 -2.67 18.72
C ASN A 59 -11.84 -2.75 17.19
N PHE A 60 -12.26 -1.68 16.51
CA PHE A 60 -12.11 -1.57 15.07
C PHE A 60 -10.73 -1.00 14.74
N PRO A 61 -9.85 -1.76 14.06
CA PRO A 61 -8.52 -1.27 13.75
C PRO A 61 -8.56 -0.15 12.71
N ILE A 62 -7.74 0.88 12.92
CA ILE A 62 -7.59 2.01 11.98
C ILE A 62 -6.18 1.97 11.42
N TYR A 63 -6.07 1.59 10.15
CA TYR A 63 -4.82 1.61 9.41
C TYR A 63 -5.06 2.23 8.05
N SER A 64 -4.80 3.53 7.93
CA SER A 64 -4.80 4.22 6.64
C SER A 64 -3.43 4.12 5.99
N HIS A 65 -3.39 3.92 4.67
CA HIS A 65 -2.15 3.72 3.93
C HIS A 65 -1.79 4.97 3.12
N GLY A 66 -0.51 5.33 3.08
CA GLY A 66 -0.02 6.55 2.44
C GLY A 66 1.02 6.31 1.34
N PRO A 67 1.44 7.37 0.63
CA PRO A 67 2.57 7.30 -0.29
C PRO A 67 3.83 6.83 0.43
N LYS A 68 4.51 5.85 -0.16
CA LYS A 68 5.65 5.12 0.43
C LYS A 68 6.83 4.92 -0.53
N MET A 69 6.63 5.32 -1.79
CA MET A 69 7.63 5.19 -2.85
C MET A 69 8.43 6.49 -2.95
N ASN A 70 9.75 6.38 -3.03
CA ASN A 70 10.65 7.52 -3.14
C ASN A 70 10.71 7.98 -4.60
N ILE A 71 9.96 9.05 -4.92
CA ILE A 71 9.86 9.58 -6.29
C ILE A 71 10.70 10.84 -6.53
N ALA A 72 11.27 11.44 -5.49
CA ALA A 72 11.89 12.76 -5.58
C ALA A 72 13.11 12.80 -6.52
N ASN A 73 14.04 11.84 -6.38
CA ASN A 73 15.21 11.76 -7.24
C ASN A 73 14.83 11.49 -8.70
N TYR A 74 13.87 10.57 -8.93
CA TYR A 74 13.34 10.29 -10.26
C TYR A 74 12.71 11.54 -10.91
N GLU A 75 11.79 12.21 -10.23
CA GLU A 75 11.10 13.37 -10.78
C GLU A 75 12.05 14.56 -10.99
N GLY A 76 13.01 14.79 -10.10
CA GLY A 76 14.05 15.80 -10.28
C GLY A 76 14.93 15.53 -11.51
N PHE A 77 15.34 14.28 -11.71
CA PHE A 77 16.18 13.90 -12.85
C PHE A 77 15.40 13.93 -14.18
N LYS A 78 14.12 13.54 -14.16
CA LYS A 78 13.22 13.61 -15.31
C LYS A 78 12.90 15.06 -15.70
N SER A 79 12.51 15.89 -14.74
CA SER A 79 12.11 17.29 -15.00
C SER A 79 13.26 18.17 -15.47
N SER A 80 14.50 17.84 -15.08
CA SER A 80 15.71 18.50 -15.60
C SER A 80 16.10 18.07 -17.03
N GLY A 81 15.34 17.16 -17.65
CA GLY A 81 15.62 16.61 -18.99
C GLY A 81 16.77 15.60 -19.03
N LYS A 82 17.46 15.39 -17.90
CA LYS A 82 18.66 14.55 -17.80
C LYS A 82 18.37 13.06 -17.91
N ILE A 83 17.11 12.64 -17.77
CA ILE A 83 16.68 11.25 -18.04
C ILE A 83 17.06 10.79 -19.46
N GLY A 84 17.18 11.72 -20.42
CA GLY A 84 17.65 11.43 -21.77
C GLY A 84 19.14 11.08 -21.88
N TYR A 85 19.94 11.35 -20.85
CA TYR A 85 21.39 11.06 -20.83
C TYR A 85 21.71 9.62 -20.47
N ILE A 86 20.72 8.83 -20.04
CA ILE A 86 20.88 7.38 -19.83
C ILE A 86 21.01 6.72 -21.20
N GLU A 87 22.22 6.24 -21.52
CA GLU A 87 22.56 5.65 -22.82
C GLU A 87 21.97 4.24 -22.98
N ASP A 88 21.92 3.44 -21.91
CA ASP A 88 21.22 2.17 -21.93
C ASP A 88 19.69 2.40 -22.01
N GLU A 89 19.18 2.35 -23.23
CA GLU A 89 17.75 2.54 -23.51
C GLU A 89 16.88 1.53 -22.77
N LYS A 90 17.33 0.29 -22.58
CA LYS A 90 16.54 -0.73 -21.86
C LYS A 90 16.43 -0.36 -20.39
N LEU A 91 17.53 0.05 -19.76
CA LEU A 91 17.52 0.53 -18.38
C LEU A 91 16.63 1.78 -18.24
N LYS A 92 16.77 2.75 -19.14
CA LYS A 92 15.94 3.96 -19.14
C LYS A 92 14.45 3.63 -19.21
N GLN A 93 14.03 2.75 -20.12
CA GLN A 93 12.62 2.34 -20.23
C GLN A 93 12.14 1.58 -18.99
N LYS A 94 12.97 0.73 -18.38
CA LYS A 94 12.63 0.07 -17.11
C LYS A 94 12.40 1.08 -15.97
N ILE A 95 13.26 2.09 -15.84
CA ILE A 95 13.09 3.19 -14.87
C ILE A 95 11.79 3.94 -15.13
N LEU A 96 11.55 4.36 -16.38
CA LEU A 96 10.33 5.08 -16.75
C LEU A 96 9.06 4.27 -16.44
N ASN A 97 9.02 3.00 -16.86
CA ASN A 97 7.87 2.13 -16.60
C ASN A 97 7.62 1.94 -15.11
N TYR A 98 8.69 1.71 -14.32
CA TYR A 98 8.56 1.54 -12.88
C TYR A 98 7.88 2.74 -12.22
N TYR A 99 8.40 3.95 -12.46
CA TYR A 99 7.92 5.15 -11.80
C TYR A 99 6.64 5.75 -12.41
N GLN A 100 6.34 5.51 -13.69
CA GLN A 100 5.16 6.08 -14.35
C GLN A 100 3.95 5.14 -14.34
N ILE A 101 4.16 3.83 -14.16
CA ILE A 101 3.09 2.83 -14.22
C ILE A 101 2.91 2.16 -12.87
N PHE A 102 3.97 1.53 -12.35
CA PHE A 102 3.85 0.66 -11.18
C PHE A 102 3.76 1.42 -9.86
N VAL A 103 4.54 2.50 -9.70
CA VAL A 103 4.44 3.38 -8.52
C VAL A 103 3.04 4.02 -8.40
N PRO A 104 2.45 4.62 -9.44
CA PRO A 104 1.08 5.13 -9.38
C PRO A 104 0.03 4.04 -9.12
N ALA A 105 0.17 2.86 -9.73
CA ALA A 105 -0.76 1.76 -9.52
C ALA A 105 -0.85 1.33 -8.04
N ILE A 106 0.27 1.35 -7.32
CA ILE A 106 0.26 1.11 -5.86
C ILE A 106 -0.54 2.17 -5.11
N ASN A 107 -0.31 3.45 -5.42
CA ASN A 107 -1.00 4.53 -4.73
C ASN A 107 -2.51 4.47 -4.97
N GLU A 108 -2.94 4.07 -6.17
CA GLU A 108 -4.36 3.90 -6.50
C GLU A 108 -5.02 2.76 -5.71
N VAL A 109 -4.36 1.61 -5.58
CA VAL A 109 -4.95 0.49 -4.81
C VAL A 109 -5.02 0.78 -3.31
N ASP A 110 -4.08 1.54 -2.76
CA ASP A 110 -4.12 2.02 -1.38
C ASP A 110 -5.21 3.04 -1.15
N LYS A 111 -5.36 4.00 -2.08
CA LYS A 111 -6.44 4.97 -2.03
C LYS A 111 -7.79 4.28 -2.02
N TYR A 112 -7.98 3.28 -2.89
CA TYR A 112 -9.25 2.54 -2.93
C TYR A 112 -9.52 1.75 -1.64
N TYR A 113 -8.48 1.21 -0.99
CA TYR A 113 -8.62 0.63 0.34
C TYR A 113 -9.06 1.69 1.37
N ASN A 114 -8.41 2.86 1.39
CA ASN A 114 -8.74 3.94 2.31
C ASN A 114 -10.18 4.45 2.11
N ASP A 115 -10.66 4.51 0.87
CA ASP A 115 -12.05 4.89 0.58
C ASP A 115 -13.05 3.93 1.25
N PHE A 116 -12.74 2.64 1.34
CA PHE A 116 -13.56 1.66 2.06
C PHE A 116 -13.41 1.76 3.57
N LEU A 117 -12.23 2.14 4.05
CA LEU A 117 -12.00 2.40 5.47
C LEU A 117 -12.87 3.58 5.91
N PHE A 118 -12.86 4.67 5.15
CA PHE A 118 -13.67 5.85 5.44
C PHE A 118 -15.17 5.59 5.31
N LYS A 119 -15.62 4.79 4.34
CA LYS A 119 -17.01 4.30 4.31
C LYS A 119 -17.40 3.52 5.56
N SER A 120 -16.46 2.85 6.23
CA SER A 120 -16.74 2.18 7.51
C SER A 120 -16.94 3.22 8.62
N PHE A 121 -16.13 4.27 8.64
CA PHE A 121 -16.29 5.38 9.59
C PHE A 121 -17.59 6.15 9.38
N ASP A 122 -17.97 6.43 8.13
CA ASP A 122 -19.25 7.07 7.82
C ASP A 122 -20.41 6.26 8.40
N LYS A 123 -20.41 4.94 8.23
CA LYS A 123 -21.42 4.05 8.81
C LYS A 123 -21.40 4.03 10.33
N MET A 124 -20.23 4.10 10.96
CA MET A 124 -20.11 4.21 12.41
C MET A 124 -20.73 5.52 12.92
N ILE A 125 -20.48 6.63 12.23
CA ILE A 125 -21.03 7.95 12.57
C ILE A 125 -22.55 7.98 12.36
N GLU A 126 -23.03 7.48 11.22
CA GLU A 126 -24.46 7.41 10.87
C GLU A 126 -25.28 6.55 11.83
N ASN A 127 -24.64 5.62 12.56
CA ASN A 127 -25.30 4.74 13.53
C ASN A 127 -24.89 5.03 14.97
N ALA A 128 -24.29 6.19 15.25
CA ALA A 128 -23.83 6.56 16.58
C ALA A 128 -24.97 6.71 17.62
N ASP A 129 -26.22 6.83 17.16
CA ASP A 129 -27.44 6.86 17.98
C ASP A 129 -27.93 5.46 18.39
N LYS A 130 -27.34 4.39 17.86
CA LYS A 130 -27.74 3.00 18.09
C LYS A 130 -26.69 2.25 18.91
N PRO A 131 -27.07 1.13 19.57
CA PRO A 131 -26.11 0.24 20.22
C PRO A 131 -25.10 -0.31 19.20
N GLU A 132 -23.81 -0.26 19.55
CA GLU A 132 -22.69 -0.58 18.64
C GLU A 132 -22.72 -2.06 18.20
N GLU A 133 -23.23 -2.97 19.03
CA GLU A 133 -23.45 -4.38 18.68
C GLU A 133 -24.39 -4.57 17.48
N LYS A 134 -25.34 -3.64 17.27
CA LYS A 134 -26.25 -3.66 16.12
C LYS A 134 -25.53 -3.28 14.84
N LEU A 135 -24.58 -2.33 14.91
CA LEU A 135 -23.73 -1.97 13.77
C LEU A 135 -22.85 -3.15 13.35
N TYR A 136 -22.14 -3.79 14.30
CA TYR A 136 -21.28 -4.94 13.97
C TYR A 136 -22.07 -6.17 13.49
N SER A 137 -23.37 -6.24 13.80
CA SER A 137 -24.27 -7.27 13.28
C SER A 137 -24.91 -6.90 11.94
N ASP A 138 -24.82 -5.64 11.50
CA ASP A 138 -25.47 -5.16 10.28
C ASP A 138 -24.85 -5.80 9.03
N PRO A 139 -25.65 -6.44 8.15
CA PRO A 139 -25.13 -7.09 6.95
C PRO A 139 -24.38 -6.15 6.01
N LYS A 140 -24.80 -4.88 5.89
CA LYS A 140 -24.12 -3.92 5.01
C LYS A 140 -22.79 -3.49 5.60
N PHE A 141 -22.71 -3.30 6.91
CA PHE A 141 -21.46 -2.99 7.60
C PHE A 141 -20.48 -4.16 7.51
N LYS A 142 -20.92 -5.39 7.82
CA LYS A 142 -20.11 -6.60 7.62
C LYS A 142 -19.62 -6.71 6.17
N LYS A 143 -20.46 -6.42 5.19
CA LYS A 143 -20.04 -6.44 3.78
C LYS A 143 -18.95 -5.42 3.46
N THR A 144 -19.02 -4.21 4.03
CA THR A 144 -17.96 -3.20 3.88
C THR A 144 -16.64 -3.70 4.48
N VAL A 145 -16.68 -4.31 5.67
CA VAL A 145 -15.49 -4.89 6.32
C VAL A 145 -14.92 -6.09 5.54
N GLU A 146 -15.77 -6.94 4.95
CA GLU A 146 -15.32 -8.00 4.03
C GLU A 146 -14.56 -7.43 2.82
N PHE A 147 -15.01 -6.30 2.28
CA PHE A 147 -14.30 -5.63 1.18
C PHE A 147 -12.94 -5.09 1.63
N LEU A 148 -12.81 -4.55 2.85
CA LEU A 148 -11.51 -4.17 3.41
C LEU A 148 -10.54 -5.35 3.42
N VAL A 149 -10.97 -6.53 3.87
CA VAL A 149 -10.13 -7.74 3.86
C VAL A 149 -9.72 -8.13 2.45
N LYS A 150 -10.65 -8.10 1.49
CA LYS A 150 -10.37 -8.43 0.09
C LYS A 150 -9.38 -7.44 -0.55
N LEU A 151 -9.55 -6.16 -0.27
CA LEU A 151 -8.68 -5.10 -0.78
C LEU A 151 -7.30 -5.19 -0.15
N GLY A 152 -7.19 -5.41 1.16
CA GLY A 152 -5.90 -5.64 1.82
C GLY A 152 -5.15 -6.83 1.22
N LYS A 153 -5.83 -7.96 0.97
CA LYS A 153 -5.24 -9.12 0.27
C LYS A 153 -4.81 -8.79 -1.16
N ASN A 154 -5.60 -8.01 -1.90
CA ASN A 154 -5.20 -7.56 -3.24
C ASN A 154 -3.97 -6.64 -3.20
N ASN A 155 -3.88 -5.73 -2.23
CA ASN A 155 -2.77 -4.79 -2.15
C ASN A 155 -1.46 -5.53 -1.82
N ILE A 156 -1.51 -6.51 -0.91
CA ILE A 156 -0.40 -7.44 -0.65
C ILE A 156 0.05 -8.12 -1.96
N ARG A 157 -0.90 -8.67 -2.73
CA ARG A 157 -0.60 -9.31 -4.02
C ARG A 157 0.08 -8.34 -5.00
N VAL A 158 -0.46 -7.13 -5.16
CA VAL A 158 0.12 -6.09 -6.04
C VAL A 158 1.55 -5.77 -5.62
N TYR A 159 1.84 -5.76 -4.31
CA TYR A 159 3.18 -5.50 -3.79
C TYR A 159 4.14 -6.64 -4.10
N GLU A 160 3.73 -7.88 -3.82
CA GLU A 160 4.61 -9.04 -3.93
C GLU A 160 4.78 -9.53 -5.37
N GLU A 161 3.75 -9.44 -6.21
CA GLU A 161 3.77 -9.99 -7.58
C GLU A 161 4.19 -8.96 -8.63
N ASN A 162 3.96 -7.66 -8.38
CA ASN A 162 4.24 -6.62 -9.39
C ASN A 162 5.42 -5.74 -8.97
N THR A 163 5.24 -4.88 -7.97
CA THR A 163 6.18 -3.77 -7.76
C THR A 163 7.49 -4.21 -7.14
N LYS A 164 7.47 -5.03 -6.08
CA LYS A 164 8.70 -5.45 -5.39
C LYS A 164 9.65 -6.24 -6.30
N PRO A 165 9.17 -7.23 -7.10
CA PRO A 165 10.02 -7.90 -8.08
C PRO A 165 10.66 -6.96 -9.10
N LEU A 166 9.89 -5.99 -9.62
CA LEU A 166 10.40 -5.00 -10.57
C LEU A 166 11.46 -4.08 -9.95
N ALA A 167 11.27 -3.67 -8.69
CA ALA A 167 12.29 -2.90 -7.96
C ALA A 167 13.60 -3.68 -7.80
N ILE A 168 13.51 -4.96 -7.46
CA ILE A 168 14.66 -5.87 -7.31
C ILE A 168 15.38 -6.05 -8.65
N GLU A 169 14.63 -6.26 -9.74
CA GLU A 169 15.21 -6.36 -11.08
C GLU A 169 15.89 -5.06 -11.50
N LEU A 170 15.24 -3.92 -11.25
CA LEU A 170 15.78 -2.61 -11.59
C LEU A 170 17.08 -2.30 -10.84
N ILE A 171 17.18 -2.66 -9.55
CA ILE A 171 18.43 -2.56 -8.78
C ILE A 171 19.56 -3.34 -9.47
N LYS A 172 19.31 -4.56 -9.95
CA LYS A 172 20.33 -5.39 -10.61
C LYS A 172 20.82 -4.77 -11.93
N GLU A 173 19.91 -4.20 -12.71
CA GLU A 173 20.28 -3.53 -13.98
C GLU A 173 21.06 -2.24 -13.72
N ILE A 174 20.69 -1.47 -12.69
CA ILE A 174 21.45 -0.31 -12.24
C ILE A 174 22.86 -0.70 -11.81
N GLU A 175 23.01 -1.78 -11.04
CA GLU A 175 24.33 -2.26 -10.60
C GLU A 175 25.19 -2.74 -11.77
N LYS A 176 24.60 -3.36 -12.79
CA LYS A 176 25.32 -3.68 -14.03
C LYS A 176 25.80 -2.42 -14.74
N GLU A 177 24.95 -1.40 -14.85
CA GLU A 177 25.30 -0.16 -15.55
C GLU A 177 26.42 0.60 -14.82
N LEU A 178 26.37 0.67 -13.50
CA LEU A 178 27.37 1.38 -12.69
C LEU A 178 28.76 0.70 -12.65
N ASN A 179 28.84 -0.57 -13.04
CA ASN A 179 30.08 -1.37 -13.02
C ASN A 179 30.71 -1.53 -14.42
N LYS A 180 30.17 -0.87 -15.45
CA LYS A 180 30.79 -0.75 -16.78
C LYS A 180 31.94 0.25 -16.74
#